data_AF-A0A9X3MRE3-F1
#
_entry.id   AF-A0A9X3MRE3-F1
#
_cell.length_a   1.000
_cell.length_b   1.000
_cell.length_c   1.000
_cell.angle_alpha   90.00
_cell.angle_beta   90.00
_cell.angle_gamma   90.00
#
_symmetry.space_group_name_H-M   'P 1'
#
loop_
_entity.id
_entity.type
_entity.pdbx_description
1 polymer ?
#
loop_
_entity_poly.entity_id
_entity_poly.type
_entity_poly.pdbx_seq_one_letter_code
_entity_poly.pdbx_strand_id
1 'polypeptide(L)' 'MRCPFCSSPAVERVAQWGGQIITAQWKCSACNSYFEAVREDFDEPAGTLPPVG' A
#
# COMPACT_ATOMS: atom_id res chain seq x y z
N MET A 1 3.08 -6.46 3.91
CA MET A 1 2.65 -5.52 4.98
C MET A 1 2.43 -6.22 6.33
N ARG A 2 2.80 -5.59 7.46
CA ARG A 2 2.45 -5.99 8.84
C ARG A 2 1.82 -4.83 9.58
N CYS A 3 0.94 -5.12 10.54
CA CYS A 3 0.31 -4.09 11.38
C CYS A 3 1.37 -3.39 12.27
N PRO A 4 1.49 -2.05 12.25
CA PRO A 4 2.50 -1.35 13.03
C PRO A 4 2.25 -1.39 14.54
N PHE A 5 1.04 -1.72 14.98
CA PHE A 5 0.67 -1.71 16.41
C PHE A 5 0.88 -3.05 17.11
N CYS A 6 0.61 -4.17 16.42
CA CYS A 6 0.69 -5.51 17.00
C CYS A 6 1.59 -6.47 16.21
N SER A 7 2.24 -6.01 15.14
CA SER A 7 3.09 -6.80 14.23
C SER A 7 2.40 -7.97 13.51
N SER A 8 1.08 -8.11 13.68
CA SER A 8 0.29 -9.16 13.03
C SER A 8 0.31 -9.00 11.50
N PRO A 9 0.42 -10.12 10.75
CA PRO A 9 0.27 -10.12 9.30
C PRO A 9 -1.19 -10.08 8.84
N ALA A 10 -2.16 -10.16 9.76
CA ALA A 10 -3.59 -10.19 9.45
C ALA A 10 -4.13 -8.79 9.11
N VAL A 11 -3.65 -8.23 7.99
CA VAL A 11 -3.98 -6.88 7.53
C VAL A 11 -4.69 -6.94 6.18
N GLU A 12 -5.83 -6.26 6.07
CA GLU A 12 -6.63 -6.15 4.85
C GLU A 12 -6.79 -4.69 4.39
N ARG A 13 -6.85 -4.47 3.08
CA ARG A 13 -7.08 -3.14 2.49
C ARG A 13 -8.57 -2.86 2.44
N VAL A 14 -9.02 -1.81 3.10
CA VAL A 14 -10.45 -1.51 3.26
C VAL A 14 -10.95 -0.41 2.32
N ALA A 15 -10.09 0.52 1.92
CA ALA A 15 -10.48 1.57 1.00
C ALA A 15 -9.29 2.14 0.24
N GLN A 16 -9.56 2.47 -1.03
CA GLN A 16 -8.69 3.28 -1.88
C GLN A 16 -9.28 4.68 -1.90
N TRP A 17 -8.72 5.59 -1.12
CA TRP A 17 -9.17 6.98 -1.16
C TRP A 17 -8.50 7.63 -2.37
N GLY A 18 -9.26 8.33 -3.21
CA GLY A 18 -8.80 9.19 -4.31
C GLY A 18 -8.10 8.51 -5.51
N GLY A 19 -8.46 8.92 -6.73
CA GLY A 19 -7.92 8.41 -8.00
C GLY A 19 -6.43 8.70 -8.26
N GLN A 20 -5.70 9.26 -7.29
CA GLN A 20 -4.30 9.71 -7.40
C GLN A 20 -3.50 9.52 -6.09
N ILE A 21 -3.85 8.55 -5.23
CA ILE A 21 -3.32 8.53 -3.84
C ILE A 21 -2.25 7.46 -3.63
N ILE A 22 -1.07 7.96 -3.25
CA ILE A 22 0.16 7.26 -2.86
C ILE A 22 -0.09 6.27 -1.70
N THR A 23 -1.11 6.51 -0.88
CA THR A 23 -1.49 5.69 0.27
C THR A 23 -2.80 4.89 0.07
N ALA A 24 -2.98 3.84 0.87
CA ALA A 24 -4.22 3.10 1.02
C ALA A 24 -4.58 2.99 2.51
N GLN A 25 -5.86 2.83 2.81
CA GLN A 25 -6.34 2.55 4.15
C GLN A 25 -6.40 1.04 4.40
N TRP A 26 -5.89 0.64 5.55
CA TRP A 26 -5.74 -0.74 5.98
C TRP A 26 -6.41 -0.97 7.33
N LYS A 27 -6.85 -2.21 7.56
CA LYS A 27 -7.40 -2.69 8.81
C LYS A 27 -6.68 -3.95 9.24
N CYS A 28 -6.28 -4.02 10.52
CA CYS A 28 -5.77 -5.24 11.12
C CYS A 28 -6.91 -6.02 11.78
N SER A 29 -7.15 -7.27 11.40
CA SER A 29 -8.20 -8.09 12.03
C SER A 29 -7.79 -8.68 13.39
N ALA A 30 -6.49 -8.67 13.72
CA ALA A 30 -5.99 -9.17 15.01
C ALA A 30 -6.15 -8.16 16.15
N CYS A 31 -5.89 -6.87 15.91
CA CYS A 31 -6.01 -5.82 16.92
C CYS A 31 -7.10 -4.78 16.63
N ASN A 32 -7.84 -4.96 15.53
CA ASN A 32 -8.90 -4.06 15.05
C ASN A 32 -8.48 -2.61 14.80
N SER A 33 -7.17 -2.33 14.71
CA SER A 33 -6.66 -1.00 14.40
C SER A 33 -6.74 -0.69 12.90
N TYR A 34 -7.07 0.56 12.59
CA TYR A 34 -6.99 1.13 11.24
C TYR A 34 -5.71 1.94 11.10
N PHE A 35 -5.10 1.90 9.92
CA PHE A 35 -3.91 2.70 9.60
C PHE A 35 -3.79 2.95 8.10
N GLU A 36 -2.91 3.87 7.74
CA GLU A 36 -2.60 4.21 6.35
C GLU A 36 -1.17 3.78 6.02
N ALA A 37 -0.97 3.31 4.80
CA ALA A 37 0.37 2.98 4.31
C ALA A 37 0.48 3.22 2.81
N VAL A 38 1.71 3.54 2.38
CA VAL A 38 2.07 3.75 0.98
C VAL A 38 1.90 2.46 0.17
N ARG A 39 1.42 2.56 -1.07
CA ARG A 39 1.34 1.42 -1.99
C ARG A 39 2.74 1.10 -2.52
N GLU A 40 3.08 -0.18 -2.55
CA GLU A 40 4.37 -0.66 -3.10
C GLU A 40 4.39 -0.61 -4.65
N ASP A 41 3.23 -0.46 -5.31
CA ASP A 41 3.07 -0.35 -6.79
C ASP A 41 3.72 0.89 -7.44
N PHE A 42 4.34 1.79 -6.67
CA PHE A 42 5.11 2.91 -7.24
C PHE A 42 6.56 2.51 -7.62
N ASP A 43 6.98 1.29 -7.30
CA ASP A 43 8.26 0.73 -7.78
C ASP A 43 8.06 0.13 -9.18
N GLU A 44 7.58 0.93 -10.14
CA GLU A 44 7.82 0.60 -11.54
C GLU A 44 9.33 0.78 -11.78
N PRO A 45 10.09 -0.26 -12.18
CA PRO A 45 11.46 -0.03 -12.60
C PRO A 45 11.41 0.94 -13.78
N ALA A 46 11.95 2.14 -13.58
CA ALA A 46 12.19 3.10 -14.65
C ALA A 46 13.18 2.49 -15.65
N GLY A 47 12.70 1.70 -16.59
CA GLY A 47 13.51 0.99 -17.57
C GLY A 47 12.64 -0.02 -18.29
N THR A 48 12.03 0.32 -19.42
CA THR A 48 12.77 0.44 -20.68
C THR A 48 11.96 1.30 -21.63
N LEU A 49 12.25 2.61 -21.72
CA LEU A 49 11.85 3.37 -22.90
C LEU A 49 12.79 2.95 -24.04
N PRO A 50 12.27 2.47 -25.19
CA PRO A 50 13.11 2.23 -26.36
C PRO A 50 13.72 3.56 -26.83
N PRO A 51 14.94 3.57 -27.40
CA PRO A 51 15.51 4.78 -27.95
C PRO A 51 14.60 5.33 -29.04
N VAL A 52 14.21 6.60 -28.90
CA VAL A 52 13.58 7.35 -29.99
C VAL A 52 14.62 7.54 -31.09
N GLY A 53 14.44 6.81 -32.19
CA GLY A 53 15.19 7.01 -33.43
C GLY A 53 14.65 8.16 -34.25
#